data_AF-A0A7C3UL36-F1
#
_entry.id   AF-A0A7C3UL36-F1
#
_cell.length_a   1.000
_cell.length_b   1.000
_cell.length_c   1.000
_cell.angle_alpha   90.00
_cell.angle_beta   90.00
_cell.angle_gamma   90.00
#
_symmetry.space_group_name_H-M   'P 1'
#
loop_
_entity.id
_entity.type
_entity.pdbx_description
1 polymer ?
#
loop_
_entity_poly.entity_id
_entity_poly.type
_entity_poly.pdbx_seq_one_letter_code
_entity_poly.pdbx_strand_id
1 'polypeptide(L)'
;LLTFTMVTWIKAENTGQRQEIIMKRAEGGVNSQNLHLQIESGKTVVDVGFTADNQWATGLFGKTDVTTGDWFHVAATYDKQMIRLYVNGIDDGQQARNTKPDNNEAPVTIGAVFASGTTPLKGALDDVGIFNVALNLDDINMIMKDGLKKTVGAKAVHSLGKLASVWGKIKG
;
A
#
# COMPACT_ATOMS: atom_id res chain seq x y z
N LEU A 1 7.78 16.31 -6.31
CA LEU A 1 7.26 15.18 -7.11
C LEU A 1 7.54 13.92 -6.31
N LEU A 2 6.50 13.20 -5.88
CA LEU A 2 6.64 11.97 -5.09
C LEU A 2 6.20 10.79 -5.96
N THR A 3 7.10 9.83 -6.16
CA THR A 3 6.74 8.45 -6.51
C THR A 3 6.53 7.68 -5.23
N PHE A 4 5.75 6.60 -5.27
CA PHE A 4 5.61 5.76 -4.09
C PHE A 4 5.32 4.30 -4.41
N THR A 5 5.52 3.46 -3.40
CA THR A 5 4.99 2.10 -3.32
C THR A 5 4.39 1.87 -1.94
N MET A 6 3.21 1.28 -1.89
CA MET A 6 2.66 0.67 -0.67
C MET A 6 2.59 -0.83 -0.88
N VAL A 7 2.96 -1.63 0.11
CA VAL A 7 2.93 -3.09 0.05
C VAL A 7 2.59 -3.68 1.42
N THR A 8 1.84 -4.77 1.44
CA THR A 8 1.52 -5.52 2.65
C THR A 8 0.96 -6.89 2.30
N TRP A 9 1.07 -7.84 3.22
CA TRP A 9 0.19 -8.99 3.27
C TRP A 9 -1.10 -8.62 4.01
N ILE A 10 -2.25 -9.07 3.52
CA ILE A 10 -3.54 -8.91 4.17
C ILE A 10 -4.23 -10.27 4.34
N LYS A 11 -4.92 -10.46 5.45
CA LYS A 11 -5.88 -11.54 5.66
C LYS A 11 -7.18 -10.94 6.18
N ALA A 12 -8.19 -10.85 5.33
CA ALA A 12 -9.48 -10.28 5.69
C ALA A 12 -10.40 -11.36 6.29
N GLU A 13 -11.09 -11.05 7.38
CA GLU A 13 -12.12 -11.91 7.99
C GLU A 13 -13.53 -11.50 7.58
N ASN A 14 -13.65 -10.31 6.98
CA ASN A 14 -14.86 -9.77 6.41
C ASN A 14 -14.53 -9.17 5.05
N THR A 15 -15.43 -9.26 4.08
CA THR A 15 -15.31 -8.61 2.77
C THR A 15 -16.68 -8.07 2.36
N GLY A 16 -16.74 -7.21 1.34
CA GLY A 16 -18.00 -6.61 0.87
C GLY A 16 -18.43 -5.33 1.60
N GLN A 17 -17.69 -4.90 2.62
CA GLN A 17 -17.73 -3.55 3.19
C GLN A 17 -16.36 -2.89 3.02
N ARG A 18 -16.33 -1.56 2.96
CA ARG A 18 -15.06 -0.81 2.87
C ARG A 18 -14.20 -1.05 4.10
N GLN A 19 -12.93 -1.38 3.88
CA GLN A 19 -11.95 -1.61 4.95
C GLN A 19 -10.59 -1.01 4.59
N GLU A 20 -10.07 -0.15 5.47
CA GLU A 20 -8.80 0.53 5.23
C GLU A 20 -7.60 -0.39 5.48
N ILE A 21 -6.68 -0.44 4.53
CA ILE A 21 -5.41 -1.17 4.67
C ILE A 21 -4.31 -0.17 5.05
N ILE A 22 -4.06 0.81 4.17
CA ILE A 22 -3.16 1.95 4.42
C ILE A 22 -3.88 3.21 3.97
N MET A 23 -3.90 4.24 4.80
CA MET A 23 -4.63 5.47 4.50
C MET A 23 -3.81 6.68 4.94
N LYS A 24 -3.91 7.76 4.17
CA LYS A 24 -3.52 9.11 4.59
C LYS A 24 -4.72 10.01 4.36
N ARG A 25 -5.42 10.35 5.43
CA ARG A 25 -6.60 11.21 5.39
C ARG A 25 -6.82 11.91 6.73
N ALA A 26 -7.07 13.21 6.72
CA ALA A 26 -7.57 13.95 7.89
C ALA A 26 -9.09 13.74 8.04
N GLU A 27 -9.65 14.01 9.21
CA GLU A 27 -11.11 13.99 9.36
C GLU A 27 -11.78 15.22 8.70
N GLY A 28 -13.05 15.09 8.34
CA GLY A 28 -13.96 16.23 8.24
C GLY A 28 -13.98 17.07 6.95
N GLY A 29 -13.37 16.69 5.82
CA GLY A 29 -13.57 17.48 4.58
C GLY A 29 -12.98 16.91 3.29
N VAL A 30 -13.42 17.42 2.13
CA VAL A 30 -12.90 17.00 0.81
C VAL A 30 -11.40 17.25 0.64
N ASN A 31 -10.85 18.28 1.31
CA ASN A 31 -9.41 18.61 1.34
C ASN A 31 -8.60 17.71 2.31
N SER A 32 -9.27 16.78 2.99
CA SER A 32 -8.66 15.88 3.97
C SER A 32 -8.25 14.55 3.34
N GLN A 33 -8.80 14.23 2.18
CA GLN A 33 -8.55 13.05 1.37
C GLN A 33 -7.17 13.17 0.71
N ASN A 34 -6.34 12.13 0.76
CA ASN A 34 -5.01 12.18 0.13
C ASN A 34 -4.65 10.87 -0.55
N LEU A 35 -4.57 9.75 0.18
CA LEU A 35 -4.11 8.48 -0.36
C LEU A 35 -4.80 7.32 0.36
N HIS A 36 -5.17 6.27 -0.35
CA HIS A 36 -5.63 5.02 0.25
C HIS A 36 -5.13 3.80 -0.51
N LEU A 37 -5.04 2.70 0.24
CA LEU A 37 -5.11 1.32 -0.19
C LEU A 37 -6.18 0.69 0.71
N GLN A 38 -7.23 0.12 0.13
CA GLN A 38 -8.38 -0.38 0.89
C GLN A 38 -9.01 -1.59 0.19
N ILE A 39 -9.88 -2.32 0.88
CA ILE A 39 -10.83 -3.25 0.26
C ILE A 39 -12.11 -2.46 -0.02
N GLU A 40 -12.64 -2.53 -1.24
CA GLU A 40 -13.79 -1.74 -1.64
C GLU A 40 -15.13 -2.37 -1.22
N SER A 41 -16.05 -1.51 -0.79
CA SER A 41 -17.43 -1.91 -0.48
C SER A 41 -18.16 -2.43 -1.71
N GLY A 42 -18.86 -3.57 -1.57
CA GLY A 42 -19.66 -4.15 -2.65
C GLY A 42 -18.89 -4.72 -3.85
N LYS A 43 -17.55 -4.68 -3.86
CA LYS A 43 -16.72 -5.22 -4.96
C LYS A 43 -15.73 -6.31 -4.54
N THR A 44 -15.47 -6.50 -3.25
CA THR A 44 -14.52 -7.49 -2.71
C THR A 44 -13.07 -7.41 -3.22
N VAL A 45 -12.75 -6.45 -4.07
CA VAL A 45 -11.40 -6.20 -4.59
C VAL A 45 -10.66 -5.13 -3.77
N VAL A 46 -9.34 -5.11 -3.91
CA VAL A 46 -8.52 -3.99 -3.43
C VAL A 46 -8.66 -2.80 -4.38
N ASP A 47 -8.63 -1.59 -3.84
CA ASP A 47 -8.46 -0.37 -4.60
C ASP A 47 -7.40 0.56 -4.01
N VAL A 48 -6.79 1.33 -4.90
CA VAL A 48 -5.80 2.36 -4.58
C VAL A 48 -6.17 3.66 -5.26
N GLY A 49 -6.01 4.78 -4.57
CA GLY A 49 -6.25 6.09 -5.14
C GLY A 49 -5.73 7.22 -4.30
N PHE A 50 -5.74 8.41 -4.90
CA PHE A 50 -5.32 9.63 -4.24
C PHE A 50 -6.12 10.85 -4.72
N THR A 51 -6.15 11.93 -3.96
CA THR A 51 -6.66 13.21 -4.48
C THR A 51 -5.62 13.94 -5.28
N ALA A 52 -6.07 14.67 -6.29
CA ALA A 52 -5.27 15.66 -6.98
C ALA A 52 -6.14 16.90 -7.22
N ASP A 53 -5.55 18.08 -7.05
CA ASP A 53 -6.23 19.36 -7.26
C ASP A 53 -7.49 19.53 -6.38
N ASN A 54 -7.44 19.00 -5.15
CA ASN A 54 -8.55 18.95 -4.20
C ASN A 54 -9.78 18.17 -4.71
N GLN A 55 -9.58 17.27 -5.68
CA GLN A 55 -10.62 16.40 -6.23
C GLN A 55 -10.24 14.94 -6.03
N TRP A 56 -11.24 14.09 -5.82
CA TRP A 56 -11.03 12.65 -5.86
C TRP A 56 -10.85 12.24 -7.31
N ALA A 57 -9.62 11.95 -7.70
CA ALA A 57 -9.40 11.22 -8.93
C ALA A 57 -9.72 9.75 -8.63
N THR A 58 -10.76 9.21 -9.28
CA THR A 58 -11.30 7.86 -9.04
C THR A 58 -10.20 6.83 -8.80
N GLY A 59 -10.41 5.96 -7.80
CA GLY A 59 -9.48 4.89 -7.46
C GLY A 59 -9.32 3.86 -8.60
N LEU A 60 -8.15 3.25 -8.67
CA LEU A 60 -7.90 2.07 -9.48
C LEU A 60 -8.35 0.84 -8.68
N PHE A 61 -9.39 0.18 -9.17
CA PHE A 61 -9.85 -1.10 -8.63
C PHE A 61 -9.05 -2.25 -9.24
N GLY A 62 -8.69 -3.21 -8.40
CA GLY A 62 -8.19 -4.50 -8.81
C GLY A 62 -9.25 -5.35 -9.51
N LYS A 63 -8.84 -6.56 -9.89
CA LYS A 63 -9.68 -7.59 -10.51
C LYS A 63 -9.77 -8.84 -9.66
N THR A 64 -8.81 -9.05 -8.76
CA THR A 64 -8.77 -10.23 -7.92
C THR A 64 -9.68 -10.04 -6.70
N ASP A 65 -10.67 -10.93 -6.58
CA ASP A 65 -11.51 -10.99 -5.39
C ASP A 65 -10.68 -11.41 -4.17
N VAL A 66 -10.74 -10.59 -3.11
CA VAL A 66 -10.20 -10.93 -1.80
C VAL A 66 -11.20 -11.85 -1.12
N THR A 67 -10.82 -13.11 -0.94
CA THR A 67 -11.60 -14.10 -0.18
C THR A 67 -11.30 -13.98 1.32
N THR A 68 -12.29 -14.26 2.16
CA THR A 68 -12.10 -14.22 3.61
C THR A 68 -11.25 -15.40 4.09
N GLY A 69 -10.40 -15.17 5.08
CA GLY A 69 -9.56 -16.20 5.71
C GLY A 69 -8.24 -16.50 4.99
N ASP A 70 -8.10 -16.09 3.73
CA ASP A 70 -6.90 -16.28 2.91
C ASP A 70 -5.93 -15.10 3.01
N TRP A 71 -4.65 -15.38 2.81
CA TRP A 71 -3.62 -14.35 2.73
C TRP A 71 -3.44 -13.87 1.29
N PHE A 72 -3.43 -12.56 1.10
CA PHE A 72 -3.13 -11.90 -0.17
C PHE A 72 -1.97 -10.93 0.00
N HIS A 73 -0.99 -11.01 -0.90
CA HIS A 73 0.04 -9.98 -1.00
C HIS A 73 -0.44 -8.87 -1.91
N VAL A 74 -0.51 -7.65 -1.40
CA VAL A 74 -1.07 -6.51 -2.11
C VAL A 74 0.01 -5.44 -2.22
N ALA A 75 0.22 -4.90 -3.42
CA ALA A 75 1.11 -3.78 -3.63
C ALA A 75 0.49 -2.76 -4.59
N ALA A 76 0.73 -1.48 -4.35
CA ALA A 76 0.37 -0.41 -5.28
C ALA A 76 1.55 0.52 -5.52
N THR A 77 1.76 0.92 -6.77
CA THR A 77 2.88 1.78 -7.18
C THR A 77 2.37 2.98 -7.94
N TYR A 78 3.11 4.10 -7.85
CA TYR A 78 2.86 5.29 -8.64
C TYR A 78 4.18 5.92 -9.09
N ASP A 79 4.37 5.98 -10.41
CA ASP A 79 5.62 6.41 -11.06
C ASP A 79 5.55 7.85 -11.66
N LYS A 80 4.47 8.58 -11.38
CA LYS A 80 4.08 9.89 -11.97
C LYS A 80 3.48 9.84 -13.36
N GLN A 81 3.40 8.67 -13.98
CA GLN A 81 2.72 8.47 -15.26
C GLN A 81 1.58 7.46 -15.13
N MET A 82 1.73 6.52 -14.21
CA MET A 82 0.84 5.40 -14.03
C MET A 82 0.71 5.05 -12.55
N ILE A 83 -0.51 4.73 -12.13
CA ILE A 83 -0.77 3.99 -10.91
C ILE A 83 -1.00 2.52 -11.27
N ARG A 84 -0.39 1.59 -10.54
CA ARG A 84 -0.54 0.14 -10.74
C ARG A 84 -0.89 -0.54 -9.42
N LEU A 85 -1.71 -1.56 -9.50
CA LEU A 85 -2.08 -2.43 -8.39
C LEU A 85 -1.64 -3.86 -8.71
N TYR A 86 -1.13 -4.55 -7.70
CA TYR A 86 -0.67 -5.92 -7.79
C TYR A 86 -1.28 -6.75 -6.67
N VAL A 87 -1.75 -7.95 -7.02
CA VAL A 87 -2.25 -8.94 -6.06
C VAL A 87 -1.50 -10.25 -6.31
N ASN A 88 -0.93 -10.81 -5.25
CA ASN A 88 -0.11 -12.03 -5.28
C ASN A 88 1.02 -11.98 -6.34
N GLY A 89 1.64 -10.81 -6.49
CA GLY A 89 2.79 -10.62 -7.39
C GLY A 89 2.43 -10.57 -8.87
N ILE A 90 1.14 -10.37 -9.20
CA ILE A 90 0.61 -10.26 -10.57
C ILE A 90 -0.03 -8.88 -10.74
N ASP A 91 0.11 -8.27 -11.92
CA ASP A 91 -0.59 -7.02 -12.27
C ASP A 91 -2.11 -7.22 -12.22
N ASP A 92 -2.76 -6.51 -11.32
CA ASP A 92 -4.20 -6.60 -11.07
C ASP A 92 -4.96 -5.38 -11.62
N GLY A 93 -4.24 -4.42 -12.20
CA GLY A 93 -4.79 -3.20 -12.76
C GLY A 93 -3.75 -2.10 -12.90
N GLN A 94 -3.95 -1.23 -13.90
CA GLN A 94 -3.16 -0.02 -14.07
C GLN A 94 -3.97 1.07 -14.73
N GLN A 95 -3.63 2.32 -14.42
CA GLN A 95 -4.27 3.50 -15.01
C GLN A 95 -3.26 4.61 -15.22
N ALA A 96 -3.30 5.25 -16.39
CA ALA A 96 -2.52 6.46 -16.65
C ALA A 96 -2.94 7.56 -15.66
N ARG A 97 -1.97 8.12 -14.96
CA ARG A 97 -2.17 9.14 -13.94
C ARG A 97 -0.93 10.03 -13.87
N ASN A 98 -1.05 11.22 -14.46
CA ASN A 98 0.00 12.23 -14.54
C ASN A 98 -0.19 13.38 -13.53
N THR A 99 -1.23 13.31 -12.70
CA THR A 99 -1.49 14.27 -11.63
C THR A 99 -0.79 13.86 -10.35
N LYS A 100 -0.29 14.85 -9.61
CA LYS A 100 0.43 14.65 -8.34
C LYS A 100 -0.59 14.44 -7.20
N PRO A 101 -0.36 13.48 -6.28
CA PRO A 101 -1.13 13.41 -5.04
C PRO A 101 -1.06 14.73 -4.26
N ASP A 102 -2.19 15.16 -3.71
CA ASP A 102 -2.23 16.30 -2.79
C ASP A 102 -1.38 16.00 -1.54
N ASN A 103 -1.03 17.05 -0.79
CA ASN A 103 -0.31 16.90 0.48
C ASN A 103 -1.18 17.38 1.64
N ASN A 104 -1.05 16.71 2.78
CA ASN A 104 -1.63 17.16 4.04
C ASN A 104 -0.75 16.73 5.22
N GLU A 105 -1.04 17.29 6.40
CA GLU A 105 -0.30 16.98 7.64
C GLU A 105 -0.88 15.78 8.39
N ALA A 106 -1.94 15.14 7.85
CA ALA A 106 -2.54 13.98 8.49
C ALA A 106 -1.53 12.81 8.57
N PRO A 107 -1.49 12.06 9.68
CA PRO A 107 -0.64 10.88 9.75
C PRO A 107 -1.10 9.81 8.75
N VAL A 108 -0.17 8.92 8.40
CA VAL A 108 -0.53 7.66 7.74
C VAL A 108 -1.07 6.72 8.81
N THR A 109 -2.19 6.08 8.53
CA THR A 109 -2.78 5.03 9.35
C THR A 109 -2.76 3.69 8.63
N ILE A 110 -2.71 2.64 9.43
CA ILE A 110 -2.72 1.26 8.98
C ILE A 110 -3.93 0.60 9.63
N GLY A 111 -4.78 -0.03 8.83
CA GLY A 111 -5.93 -0.81 9.31
C GLY A 111 -7.19 -0.04 9.72
N ALA A 112 -7.21 1.31 9.68
CA ALA A 112 -8.40 2.12 9.96
C ALA A 112 -8.25 3.58 9.51
N VAL A 113 -9.35 4.33 9.48
CA VAL A 113 -9.33 5.79 9.32
C VAL A 113 -8.78 6.47 10.58
N PHE A 114 -7.95 7.50 10.39
CA PHE A 114 -7.41 8.31 11.48
C PHE A 114 -8.49 8.97 12.35
N ALA A 115 -8.24 9.06 13.66
CA ALA A 115 -9.09 9.61 14.72
C ALA A 115 -10.42 8.88 14.97
N SER A 116 -11.28 8.69 13.96
CA SER A 116 -12.58 8.03 14.11
C SER A 116 -12.50 6.51 14.25
N GLY A 117 -11.42 5.89 13.77
CA GLY A 117 -11.30 4.43 13.71
C GLY A 117 -12.34 3.77 12.80
N THR A 118 -12.96 4.54 11.90
CA THR A 118 -14.00 4.02 11.00
C THR A 118 -13.40 3.15 9.90
N THR A 119 -14.27 2.31 9.31
CA THR A 119 -13.92 1.32 8.27
C THR A 119 -12.67 0.50 8.60
N PRO A 120 -12.54 -0.06 9.82
CA PRO A 120 -11.36 -0.80 10.21
C PRO A 120 -11.27 -2.10 9.41
N LEU A 121 -10.04 -2.50 9.06
CA LEU A 121 -9.78 -3.85 8.60
C LEU A 121 -10.09 -4.83 9.73
N LYS A 122 -10.97 -5.79 9.44
CA LYS A 122 -11.22 -6.95 10.29
C LYS A 122 -10.36 -8.10 9.79
N GLY A 123 -9.30 -8.40 10.52
CA GLY A 123 -8.36 -9.47 10.19
C GLY A 123 -6.92 -9.09 10.54
N ALA A 124 -5.98 -9.50 9.70
CA ALA A 124 -4.55 -9.33 9.96
C ALA A 124 -3.82 -8.63 8.81
N LEU A 125 -2.75 -7.93 9.19
CA LEU A 125 -1.75 -7.35 8.30
C LEU A 125 -0.38 -7.89 8.69
N ASP A 126 0.47 -8.10 7.70
CA ASP A 126 1.88 -8.43 7.91
C ASP A 126 2.75 -7.77 6.84
N ASP A 127 4.02 -7.52 7.17
CA ASP A 127 5.01 -6.98 6.22
C ASP A 127 4.53 -5.69 5.51
N VAL A 128 4.07 -4.71 6.30
CA VAL A 128 3.64 -3.40 5.78
C VAL A 128 4.86 -2.54 5.41
N GLY A 129 4.95 -2.11 4.15
CA GLY A 129 6.02 -1.29 3.62
C GLY A 129 5.49 -0.08 2.84
N ILE A 130 6.09 1.08 3.07
CA ILE A 130 5.82 2.32 2.33
C ILE A 130 7.15 2.91 1.85
N PHE A 131 7.25 3.13 0.55
CA PHE A 131 8.47 3.59 -0.12
C PHE A 131 8.22 4.90 -0.86
N ASN A 132 9.25 5.73 -0.95
CA ASN A 132 9.27 6.96 -1.77
C ASN A 132 9.74 6.72 -3.22
N VAL A 133 9.74 5.46 -3.65
CA VAL A 133 10.09 5.01 -5.00
C VAL A 133 8.98 4.13 -5.55
N ALA A 134 8.76 4.17 -6.85
CA ALA A 134 7.93 3.18 -7.54
C ALA A 134 8.77 1.91 -7.77
N LEU A 135 8.48 0.85 -7.01
CA LEU A 135 9.13 -0.44 -7.17
C LEU A 135 8.62 -1.11 -8.46
N ASN A 136 9.47 -1.90 -9.10
CA ASN A 136 9.06 -2.71 -10.25
C ASN A 136 8.46 -4.04 -9.78
N LEU A 137 7.93 -4.82 -10.73
CA LEU A 137 7.30 -6.11 -10.44
C LEU A 137 8.27 -7.12 -9.80
N ASP A 138 9.54 -7.13 -10.21
CA ASP A 138 10.54 -8.05 -9.66
C ASP A 138 10.80 -7.76 -8.18
N ASP A 139 10.89 -6.49 -7.80
CA ASP A 139 11.03 -6.05 -6.42
C ASP A 139 9.81 -6.43 -5.58
N ILE A 140 8.62 -6.25 -6.12
CA ILE A 140 7.35 -6.64 -5.47
C ILE A 140 7.31 -8.16 -5.26
N ASN A 141 7.73 -8.93 -6.26
CA ASN A 141 7.81 -10.38 -6.17
C ASN A 141 8.87 -10.85 -5.16
N MET A 142 9.98 -10.12 -5.03
CA MET A 142 10.99 -10.39 -4.01
C MET A 142 10.42 -10.11 -2.61
N ILE A 143 9.74 -8.97 -2.39
CA ILE A 143 9.07 -8.67 -1.12
C ILE A 143 8.06 -9.76 -0.77
N MET A 144 7.24 -10.19 -1.74
CA MET A 144 6.25 -11.24 -1.52
C MET A 144 6.90 -12.57 -1.10
N LYS A 145 7.95 -13.00 -1.79
CA LYS A 145 8.56 -14.34 -1.57
C LYS A 145 9.48 -14.38 -0.36
N ASP A 146 10.25 -13.31 -0.15
CA ASP A 146 11.36 -13.26 0.81
C ASP A 146 11.08 -12.39 2.03
N GLY A 147 9.99 -11.63 2.00
CA GLY A 147 9.60 -10.67 3.02
C GLY A 147 10.36 -9.33 2.92
N LEU A 148 9.82 -8.31 3.59
CA LEU A 148 10.40 -6.96 3.60
C LEU A 148 11.80 -6.94 4.20
N LYS A 149 12.01 -7.64 5.31
CA LYS A 149 13.29 -7.64 6.03
C LYS A 149 14.46 -8.09 5.17
N LYS A 150 14.25 -9.16 4.39
CA LYS A 150 15.28 -9.72 3.51
C LYS A 150 15.47 -8.86 2.27
N THR A 151 14.39 -8.34 1.70
CA THR A 151 14.43 -7.51 0.48
C THR A 151 15.08 -6.15 0.73
N VAL A 152 14.64 -5.41 1.76
CA VAL A 152 15.18 -4.09 2.10
C VAL A 152 16.58 -4.22 2.71
N GLY A 153 16.83 -5.27 3.50
CA GLY A 153 18.16 -5.60 4.02
C GLY A 153 19.16 -5.93 2.90
N ALA A 154 18.77 -6.74 1.92
CA ALA A 154 19.62 -7.05 0.77
C ALA A 154 19.87 -5.79 -0.10
N LYS A 155 18.85 -4.97 -0.37
CA LYS A 155 19.01 -3.74 -1.16
C LYS A 155 19.82 -2.65 -0.43
N ALA A 156 19.65 -2.48 0.88
CA ALA A 156 20.45 -1.53 1.67
C ALA A 156 21.93 -1.93 1.69
N VAL A 157 22.21 -3.24 1.72
CA VAL A 157 23.57 -3.80 1.70
C VAL A 157 24.17 -3.82 0.28
N HIS A 158 23.36 -3.61 -0.77
CA HIS A 158 23.82 -3.33 -2.14
C HIS A 158 23.94 -1.82 -2.46
N SER A 159 24.02 -0.94 -1.46
CA SER A 159 24.39 0.45 -1.69
C SER A 159 25.90 0.56 -1.96
N LEU A 160 26.23 1.18 -3.10
CA LEU A 160 27.59 1.50 -3.54
C LEU A 160 28.47 2.01 -2.37
N GLY A 161 29.41 1.19 -1.92
CA GLY A 161 30.65 1.64 -1.30
C GLY A 161 30.58 2.22 0.12
N LYS A 162 29.60 1.89 0.96
CA LYS A 162 29.68 2.24 2.40
C LYS A 162 29.28 1.09 3.31
N LEU A 163 30.26 0.71 4.14
CA LEU A 163 30.22 -0.26 5.24
C LEU A 163 28.88 -0.28 5.97
N ALA A 164 28.11 -1.36 5.81
CA ALA A 164 26.96 -1.62 6.67
C ALA A 164 27.44 -2.40 7.91
N SER A 165 27.33 -1.78 9.09
CA SER A 165 27.49 -2.49 10.36
C SER A 165 26.33 -3.48 10.54
N VAL A 166 26.66 -4.77 10.63
CA VAL A 166 25.70 -5.84 10.91
C VAL A 166 25.35 -5.81 12.41
N TRP A 167 24.07 -5.79 12.76
CA TRP A 167 23.61 -6.02 14.14
C TRP A 167 23.29 -7.50 14.35
N GLY A 168 24.01 -8.12 15.29
CA GLY A 168 23.93 -9.54 15.62
C GLY A 168 22.67 -9.93 16.39
N LYS A 169 22.30 -11.20 16.24
CA LYS A 169 21.22 -11.89 16.95
C LYS A 169 21.76 -12.36 18.31
N ILE A 170 21.24 -11.86 19.42
CA ILE A 170 21.52 -12.45 20.74
C ILE A 170 20.43 -13.49 21.00
N LYS A 171 20.82 -14.76 21.07
CA LYS A 171 20.04 -15.80 21.76
C LYS A 171 20.46 -15.79 23.22
N GLY A 172 19.49 -15.63 24.10
CA GLY A 172 19.48 -16.04 25.49
C GLY A 172 18.07 -16.52 25.78
#